data_AF-A0A094AAB4-F1
#
_entry.id   AF-A0A094AAB4-F1
#
_cell.length_a   1.000
_cell.length_b   1.000
_cell.length_c   1.000
_cell.angle_alpha   90.00
_cell.angle_beta   90.00
_cell.angle_gamma   90.00
#
_symmetry.space_group_name_H-M   'P 1'
#
loop_
_entity.id
_entity.type
_entity.pdbx_description
1 polymer ?
#
loop_
_entity_poly.entity_id
_entity_poly.type
_entity_poly.pdbx_seq_one_letter_code
_entity_poly.pdbx_strand_id
1 'polypeptide(L)'
;MIKLAKGADDTDTSLGAEHPVTMGNSQANQLRILRISSRARDSAKMITRYLTEISTAFNPFSPRAKTARLFLSFLPGNARATMKINTKVLPRTSREKSFVQVKFKDGKEMKLDSEQLGIKGVMEELDRHSRILARQEELTGN
;
A
#
# COMPACT_ATOMS: atom_id res chain seq x y z
N MET A 1 -3.33 -53.11 -76.04
CA MET A 1 -3.30 -51.75 -76.62
C MET A 1 -3.72 -50.75 -75.55
N ILE A 2 -2.87 -49.76 -75.24
CA ILE A 2 -3.15 -48.30 -75.04
C ILE A 2 -4.31 -47.93 -74.05
N LYS A 3 -4.25 -47.09 -72.99
CA LYS A 3 -3.64 -45.77 -72.66
C LYS A 3 -3.82 -45.49 -71.13
N LEU A 4 -2.88 -44.90 -70.36
CA LEU A 4 -2.81 -43.48 -69.88
C LEU A 4 -4.18 -42.76 -69.67
N ALA A 5 -4.52 -41.94 -68.66
CA ALA A 5 -3.85 -41.11 -67.64
C ALA A 5 -4.92 -40.65 -66.56
N LYS A 6 -4.61 -40.47 -65.26
CA LYS A 6 -4.24 -39.25 -64.47
C LYS A 6 -5.38 -38.30 -63.99
N GLY A 7 -5.45 -38.11 -62.65
CA GLY A 7 -5.91 -36.93 -61.87
C GLY A 7 -7.42 -36.76 -61.66
N ALA A 8 -7.98 -36.12 -60.62
CA ALA A 8 -7.54 -35.55 -59.33
C ALA A 8 -8.82 -35.13 -58.55
N ASP A 9 -8.66 -34.85 -57.25
CA ASP A 9 -9.48 -34.01 -56.34
C ASP A 9 -10.88 -34.44 -55.84
N ASP A 10 -10.88 -34.77 -54.54
CA ASP A 10 -11.56 -34.10 -53.42
C ASP A 10 -13.07 -33.81 -53.47
N THR A 11 -13.80 -34.34 -52.48
CA THR A 11 -14.56 -33.51 -51.54
C THR A 11 -14.90 -34.27 -50.24
N ASP A 12 -14.69 -33.53 -49.17
CA ASP A 12 -14.75 -33.85 -47.75
C ASP A 12 -16.20 -33.91 -47.20
N THR A 13 -16.34 -34.33 -45.94
CA THR A 13 -17.43 -34.03 -44.96
C THR A 13 -18.40 -35.17 -44.58
N SER A 14 -18.17 -35.78 -43.40
CA SER A 14 -19.03 -35.65 -42.20
C SER A 14 -18.40 -36.41 -41.01
N LEU A 15 -17.82 -35.72 -40.04
CA LEU A 15 -18.37 -35.44 -38.69
C LEU A 15 -18.83 -36.66 -37.87
N GLY A 16 -18.09 -36.95 -36.79
CA GLY A 16 -18.57 -37.74 -35.66
C GLY A 16 -17.47 -38.52 -34.90
N ALA A 17 -16.54 -37.83 -34.24
CA ALA A 17 -15.62 -38.47 -33.28
C ALA A 17 -15.83 -37.89 -31.87
N GLU A 18 -16.33 -38.75 -30.99
CA GLU A 18 -16.59 -38.48 -29.58
C GLU A 18 -15.26 -38.48 -28.77
N HIS A 19 -15.08 -37.38 -28.02
CA HIS A 19 -14.31 -37.16 -26.78
C HIS A 19 -12.82 -37.52 -26.63
N PRO A 20 -12.03 -36.52 -26.18
CA PRO A 20 -11.24 -36.72 -24.96
C PRO A 20 -11.51 -35.64 -23.91
N VAL A 21 -11.75 -36.10 -22.68
CA VAL A 21 -11.48 -35.33 -21.45
C VAL A 21 -9.96 -35.23 -21.33
N THR A 22 -9.41 -34.05 -21.05
CA THR A 22 -8.48 -33.77 -19.92
C THR A 22 -7.71 -32.44 -20.11
N MET A 23 -7.84 -31.60 -19.07
CA MET A 23 -6.96 -30.52 -18.58
C MET A 23 -6.23 -29.59 -19.55
N GLY A 24 -6.62 -28.31 -19.55
CA GLY A 24 -5.82 -27.24 -20.13
C GLY A 24 -6.10 -25.81 -19.65
N ASN A 25 -6.84 -25.58 -18.56
CA ASN A 25 -7.26 -24.21 -18.18
C ASN A 25 -6.67 -23.69 -16.85
N SER A 26 -5.56 -24.27 -16.35
CA SER A 26 -4.98 -23.91 -15.04
C SER A 26 -3.62 -23.17 -15.10
N GLN A 27 -3.26 -22.55 -16.23
CA GLN A 27 -2.09 -21.65 -16.27
C GLN A 27 -2.41 -20.20 -16.69
N ALA A 28 -3.46 -19.97 -17.48
CA ALA A 28 -3.87 -18.62 -17.84
C ALA A 28 -4.56 -17.86 -16.69
N ASN A 29 -5.09 -18.56 -15.68
CA ASN A 29 -5.71 -17.93 -14.51
C ASN A 29 -4.74 -17.69 -13.34
N GLN A 30 -3.52 -18.25 -13.38
CA GLN A 30 -2.50 -18.02 -12.35
C GLN A 30 -1.73 -16.70 -12.54
N LEU A 31 -1.76 -16.11 -13.74
CA LEU A 31 -1.06 -14.86 -14.04
C LEU A 31 -1.92 -13.60 -13.85
N ARG A 32 -3.19 -13.73 -13.46
CA ARG A 32 -4.03 -12.58 -13.06
C ARG A 32 -3.96 -12.23 -11.57
N ILE A 33 -3.41 -13.11 -10.73
CA ILE A 33 -3.25 -12.88 -9.27
C ILE A 33 -1.89 -12.23 -8.94
N LEU A 34 -1.07 -11.90 -9.95
CA LEU A 34 0.27 -11.30 -9.74
C LEU A 34 0.39 -9.85 -10.26
N ARG A 35 -0.68 -9.04 -10.17
CA ARG A 35 -0.63 -7.60 -10.49
C ARG A 35 -1.46 -6.70 -9.56
N ILE A 36 -1.89 -7.19 -8.40
CA ILE A 36 -2.62 -6.37 -7.42
C ILE A 36 -1.71 -5.84 -6.29
N SER A 37 -0.50 -6.40 -6.08
CA SER A 37 0.40 -5.90 -5.02
C SER A 37 1.59 -5.05 -5.49
N SER A 38 1.92 -4.97 -6.78
CA SER A 38 3.06 -4.15 -7.25
C SER A 38 2.71 -2.68 -7.49
N ARG A 39 1.51 -2.26 -7.10
CA ARG A 39 1.13 -0.85 -6.97
C ARG A 39 0.82 -0.50 -5.52
N ALA A 40 1.65 -0.98 -4.60
CA ALA A 40 2.02 -0.16 -3.45
C ALA A 40 2.70 1.09 -4.02
N ARG A 41 1.84 2.01 -4.47
CA ARG A 41 2.16 3.35 -4.96
C ARG A 41 3.23 3.89 -4.01
N ASP A 42 4.25 4.54 -4.55
CA ASP A 42 4.96 5.60 -3.85
C ASP A 42 3.90 6.50 -3.21
N SER A 43 3.54 6.17 -1.98
CA SER A 43 2.55 6.87 -1.20
C SER A 43 3.15 8.24 -0.98
N ALA A 44 2.48 9.29 -1.49
CA ALA A 44 2.87 10.69 -1.39
C ALA A 44 3.79 10.90 -0.19
N LYS A 45 5.08 11.07 -0.52
CA LYS A 45 6.24 10.62 0.25
C LYS A 45 6.45 11.49 1.48
N MET A 46 5.64 11.27 2.52
CA MET A 46 5.87 11.83 3.85
C MET A 46 7.29 11.48 4.28
N ILE A 47 8.03 12.46 4.78
CA ILE A 47 9.42 12.27 5.16
C ILE A 47 9.47 11.55 6.52
N THR A 48 9.69 10.24 6.47
CA THR A 48 9.69 9.39 7.67
C THR A 48 11.09 9.09 8.22
N ARG A 49 12.16 9.44 7.48
CA ARG A 49 13.58 9.18 7.87
C ARG A 49 13.98 9.84 9.20
N TYR A 50 13.35 10.95 9.56
CA TYR A 50 13.66 11.72 10.75
C TYR A 50 12.82 11.34 11.97
N LEU A 51 11.87 10.42 11.80
CA LEU A 51 10.99 9.96 12.87
C LEU A 51 11.66 8.82 13.62
N THR A 52 11.55 8.82 14.95
CA THR A 52 12.12 7.80 15.85
C THR A 52 11.03 7.00 16.54
N GLU A 53 9.95 7.66 16.94
CA GLU A 53 8.82 7.04 17.62
C GLU A 53 7.51 7.70 17.21
N ILE A 54 6.49 6.87 17.05
CA ILE A 54 5.12 7.27 16.78
C ILE A 54 4.24 6.67 17.88
N SER A 55 3.48 7.51 18.57
CA SER A 55 2.47 7.10 19.54
C SER A 55 1.12 7.67 19.13
N THR A 56 0.16 6.79 18.88
CA THR A 56 -1.19 7.18 18.46
C THR A 56 -2.19 6.60 19.44
N ALA A 57 -3.19 7.40 19.81
CA ALA A 57 -4.36 6.90 20.52
C ALA A 57 -5.62 7.34 19.80
N PHE A 58 -6.52 6.40 19.50
CA PHE A 58 -7.76 6.74 18.81
C PHE A 58 -8.86 5.72 19.07
N ASN A 59 -10.11 6.19 19.01
CA ASN A 59 -11.30 5.33 19.06
C ASN A 59 -11.69 4.92 17.62
N PRO A 60 -11.71 3.63 17.26
CA PRO A 60 -11.99 3.16 15.89
C PRO A 60 -13.44 3.41 15.45
N PHE A 61 -14.34 3.69 16.39
CA PHE A 61 -15.76 3.96 16.13
C PHE A 61 -16.06 5.46 16.00
N SER A 62 -15.15 6.34 16.43
CA SER A 62 -15.30 7.78 16.24
C SER A 62 -14.99 8.15 14.79
N PRO A 63 -15.85 8.95 14.10
CA PRO A 63 -15.53 9.51 12.80
C PRO A 63 -14.31 10.44 12.84
N ARG A 64 -14.09 11.13 13.97
CA ARG A 64 -12.99 12.09 14.14
C ARG A 64 -11.62 11.42 14.21
N ALA A 65 -11.57 10.15 14.60
CA ALA A 65 -10.35 9.34 14.61
C ALA A 65 -9.91 8.85 13.22
N LYS A 66 -10.61 9.23 12.15
CA LYS A 66 -10.24 8.86 10.76
C LYS A 66 -8.83 9.32 10.41
N THR A 67 -8.44 10.53 10.83
CA THR A 67 -7.11 11.09 10.55
C THR A 67 -6.00 10.21 11.12
N ALA A 68 -6.11 9.74 12.37
CA ALA A 68 -5.11 8.88 13.00
C ALA A 68 -4.94 7.55 12.26
N ARG A 69 -6.05 6.93 11.81
CA ARG A 69 -6.00 5.68 11.03
C ARG A 69 -5.36 5.87 9.67
N LEU A 70 -5.74 6.94 8.98
CA LEU A 70 -5.15 7.28 7.70
C LEU A 70 -3.65 7.53 7.86
N PHE A 71 -3.24 8.30 8.86
CA PHE A 71 -1.83 8.56 9.15
C PHE A 71 -1.00 7.27 9.27
N LEU A 72 -1.48 6.29 10.04
CA LEU A 72 -0.80 4.99 10.17
C LEU A 72 -0.68 4.23 8.83
N SER A 73 -1.64 4.42 7.91
CA SER A 73 -1.59 3.81 6.57
C SER A 73 -0.59 4.48 5.61
N PHE A 74 -0.13 5.70 5.92
CA PHE A 74 0.90 6.41 5.15
C PHE A 74 2.32 6.08 5.62
N LEU A 75 2.47 5.31 6.69
CA LEU A 75 3.79 4.84 7.11
C LEU A 75 4.33 3.83 6.09
N PRO A 76 5.63 3.87 5.78
CA PRO A 76 6.21 2.92 4.85
C PRO A 76 6.13 1.50 5.42
N GLY A 77 6.11 0.49 4.54
CA GLY A 77 5.99 -0.92 4.96
C GLY A 77 7.10 -1.38 5.91
N ASN A 78 8.27 -0.74 5.87
CA ASN A 78 9.41 -1.01 6.76
C ASN A 78 9.41 -0.17 8.07
N ALA A 79 8.38 0.64 8.33
CA ALA A 79 8.38 1.57 9.48
C ALA A 79 8.58 0.84 10.81
N ARG A 80 7.97 -0.34 11.01
CA ARG A 80 8.12 -1.10 12.26
C ARG A 80 9.55 -1.60 12.52
N ALA A 81 10.41 -1.64 11.49
CA ALA A 81 11.80 -2.01 11.63
C ALA A 81 12.70 -0.80 11.95
N THR A 82 12.32 0.40 11.51
CA THR A 82 13.14 1.61 11.63
C THR A 82 12.73 2.54 12.77
N MET A 83 11.48 2.47 13.22
CA MET A 83 10.93 3.31 14.29
C MET A 83 9.99 2.54 15.22
N LYS A 84 9.81 3.06 16.44
CA LYS A 84 8.86 2.49 17.40
C LYS A 84 7.45 2.99 17.09
N ILE A 85 6.48 2.08 16.95
CA ILE A 85 5.08 2.43 16.69
C ILE A 85 4.21 1.89 17.82
N ASN A 86 3.67 2.80 18.63
CA ASN A 86 2.67 2.52 19.65
C ASN A 86 1.28 2.96 19.17
N THR A 87 0.32 2.06 19.28
CA THR A 87 -1.07 2.31 18.88
C THR A 87 -1.99 1.88 20.01
N LYS A 88 -2.59 2.85 20.70
CA LYS A 88 -3.59 2.63 21.73
C LYS A 88 -4.99 2.76 21.13
N VAL A 89 -5.67 1.63 20.98
CA VAL A 89 -7.05 1.61 20.51
C VAL A 89 -7.97 1.82 21.71
N LEU A 90 -8.74 2.90 21.69
CA LEU A 90 -9.67 3.25 22.77
C LEU A 90 -11.01 2.52 22.59
N PRO A 91 -11.67 2.11 23.69
CA PRO A 91 -12.97 1.44 23.62
C PRO A 91 -14.06 2.38 23.09
N ARG A 92 -15.15 1.80 22.56
CA ARG A 92 -16.25 2.55 21.94
C ARG A 92 -16.87 3.62 22.86
N THR A 93 -16.90 3.36 24.17
CA THR A 93 -17.44 4.24 25.21
C THR A 93 -16.52 5.42 25.54
N SER A 94 -15.24 5.35 25.18
CA SER A 94 -14.28 6.40 25.50
C SER A 94 -14.52 7.64 24.63
N ARG A 95 -14.61 8.79 25.32
CA ARG A 95 -14.68 10.13 24.73
C ARG A 95 -13.32 10.85 24.76
N GLU A 96 -12.24 10.11 25.03
CA GLU A 96 -10.89 10.66 24.98
C GLU A 96 -10.56 11.14 23.57
N LYS A 97 -9.87 12.29 23.50
CA LYS A 97 -9.48 12.89 22.23
C LYS A 97 -8.47 12.01 21.51
N SER A 98 -8.67 11.83 20.22
CA SER A 98 -7.74 11.08 19.40
C SER A 98 -6.52 11.93 19.05
N PHE A 99 -5.30 11.40 19.24
CA PHE A 99 -4.06 12.13 18.97
C PHE A 99 -3.04 11.31 18.19
N VAL A 100 -2.15 12.03 17.50
CA VAL A 100 -0.95 11.51 16.86
C VAL A 100 0.24 12.23 17.49
N GLN A 101 1.08 11.49 18.20
CA GLN A 101 2.33 11.98 18.75
C GLN A 101 3.49 11.38 17.98
N VAL A 102 4.45 12.22 17.62
CA VAL A 102 5.64 11.82 16.88
C VAL A 102 6.86 12.39 17.56
N LYS A 103 7.90 11.56 17.68
CA LYS A 103 9.24 11.96 18.12
C LYS A 103 10.19 11.95 16.93
N PHE A 104 11.05 12.95 16.89
CA PHE A 104 12.05 13.13 15.85
C PHE A 104 13.45 12.79 16.36
N LYS A 105 14.41 12.68 15.44
CA LYS A 105 15.81 12.39 15.74
C LYS A 105 16.54 13.48 16.52
N ASP A 106 16.06 14.71 16.44
CA ASP A 106 16.54 15.85 17.24
C ASP A 106 16.04 15.83 18.69
N GLY A 107 15.24 14.82 19.07
CA GLY A 107 14.62 14.72 20.39
C GLY A 107 13.33 15.54 20.54
N LYS A 108 12.90 16.27 19.49
CA LYS A 108 11.64 17.02 19.53
C LYS A 108 10.46 16.07 19.50
N GLU A 109 9.48 16.35 20.36
CA GLU A 109 8.20 15.68 20.35
C GLU A 109 7.10 16.61 19.85
N MET A 110 6.23 16.09 19.00
CA MET A 110 5.09 16.83 18.46
C MET A 110 3.82 16.03 18.65
N LYS A 111 2.85 16.61 19.36
CA LYS A 111 1.53 16.02 19.58
C LYS A 111 0.49 16.80 18.79
N LEU A 112 -0.14 16.12 17.85
CA LEU A 112 -1.15 16.65 16.94
C LEU A 112 -2.51 16.08 17.30
N ASP A 113 -3.50 16.95 17.46
CA ASP A 113 -4.89 16.54 17.69
C ASP A 113 -5.50 16.10 16.36
N SER A 114 -5.84 14.80 16.27
CA SER A 114 -6.38 14.21 15.04
C SER A 114 -7.87 14.54 14.82
N GLU A 115 -8.54 15.17 15.79
CA GLU A 115 -9.91 15.63 15.67
C GLU A 115 -10.01 17.03 15.06
N GLN A 116 -8.99 17.87 15.28
CA GLN A 116 -8.93 19.24 14.76
C GLN A 116 -8.16 19.30 13.44
N LEU A 117 -7.05 18.56 13.35
CA LEU A 117 -6.21 18.55 12.16
C LEU A 117 -6.65 17.43 11.21
N GLY A 118 -6.85 17.80 9.94
CA GLY A 118 -7.02 16.82 8.87
C GLY A 118 -5.71 16.11 8.55
N ILE A 119 -5.80 14.99 7.81
CA ILE A 119 -4.63 14.21 7.40
C ILE A 119 -3.56 15.03 6.66
N LYS A 120 -3.98 15.98 5.82
CA LYS A 120 -3.05 16.89 5.11
C LYS A 120 -2.26 17.75 6.08
N GLY A 121 -2.93 18.38 7.06
CA GLY A 121 -2.27 19.22 8.06
C GLY A 121 -1.30 18.44 8.93
N VAL A 122 -1.67 17.20 9.30
CA VAL A 122 -0.75 16.31 10.04
C VAL A 122 0.50 16.00 9.22
N MET A 123 0.35 15.67 7.94
CA MET A 123 1.49 15.39 7.05
C MET A 123 2.36 16.63 6.82
N GLU A 124 1.74 17.78 6.56
CA GLU A 124 2.45 19.03 6.30
C GLU A 124 3.32 19.45 7.47
N GLU A 125 2.83 19.34 8.71
CA GLU A 125 3.62 19.71 9.89
C GLU A 125 4.81 18.74 10.10
N LEU A 126 4.59 17.44 9.88
CA LEU A 126 5.67 16.45 9.96
C LEU A 126 6.73 16.66 8.87
N ASP A 127 6.31 16.93 7.64
CA ASP A 127 7.20 17.21 6.52
C ASP A 127 7.95 18.53 6.71
N ARG A 128 7.28 19.57 7.24
CA ARG A 128 7.90 20.86 7.55
C ARG A 128 9.05 20.69 8.52
N HIS A 129 8.82 20.02 9.66
CA HIS A 129 9.87 19.78 10.65
C HIS A 129 10.99 18.90 10.07
N SER A 130 10.63 17.86 9.31
CA SER A 130 11.58 16.98 8.63
C SER A 130 12.48 17.70 7.63
N ARG A 131 11.96 18.67 6.85
CA ARG A 131 12.76 19.48 5.91
C ARG A 131 13.69 20.46 6.63
N ILE A 132 13.28 20.97 7.79
CA ILE A 132 14.15 21.78 8.63
C ILE A 132 15.32 20.94 9.13
N LEU A 133 15.05 19.71 9.60
CA LEU A 133 16.08 18.78 10.02
C LEU A 133 17.02 18.36 8.88
N ALA A 134 16.48 18.11 7.69
CA ALA A 134 17.30 17.80 6.52
C ALA A 134 18.29 18.93 6.20
N ARG A 135 17.81 20.18 6.16
CA ARG A 135 18.68 21.35 5.95
C ARG A 135 19.68 21.52 7.09
N GLN A 136 19.29 21.24 8.32
CA GLN A 136 20.20 21.32 9.46
C GLN A 136 21.32 20.27 9.35
N GLU A 137 20.99 19.02 8.99
CA GLU A 137 21.96 17.93 8.80
C GLU A 137 22.95 18.30 7.67
N GLU A 138 22.45 18.81 6.55
CA GLU A 138 23.26 19.32 5.43
C GLU A 138 24.22 20.44 5.84
N LEU A 139 23.76 21.41 6.62
CA LEU A 139 24.59 22.54 7.08
C LEU A 139 25.65 22.12 8.10
N THR A 140 25.37 21.11 8.90
CA THR A 140 26.30 20.56 9.89
C THR A 140 27.30 19.57 9.29
N GLY A 141 27.19 19.25 7.99
CA GLY A 141 28.23 18.59 7.22
C GLY A 141 28.57 17.15 7.63
N ASN A 142 27.56 16.31 7.81
CA ASN A 142 27.71 14.86 7.95
C ASN A 142 27.00 14.11 6.82
#